data_AF-A0A7N0TIT6-F1
#
_entry.id   AF-A0A7N0TIT6-F1
#
_cell.length_a   1.000
_cell.length_b   1.000
_cell.length_c   1.000
_cell.angle_alpha   90.00
_cell.angle_beta   90.00
_cell.angle_gamma   90.00
#
_symmetry.space_group_name_H-M   'P 1'
#
loop_
_entity.id
_entity.type
_entity.pdbx_description
1 polymer ?
#
loop_
_entity_poly.entity_id
_entity_poly.type
_entity_poly.pdbx_seq_one_letter_code
_entity_poly.pdbx_strand_id
1 'polypeptide(L)'
;MIWLQCEECAKPGNRCFQQRGIPYPNRRSISYVLLPCDQHPLCIPGQCIRAHCSYIVEYDEGSYSHWILAYETLKFDVHHSLIGFRCPQTHRFAPPSHTTIRWGVPYYVDLHDININNRRLNIPSAYFAQTGFNKGRYVIDTRTSFTFISRPAYNILNLQIGRGKRHLDLCHRRNMPFKGYNYLPIVTFHLTRGANLLLQRDIAFIVWDNNRGREIVCMGISPTNEENVSIIGAQSQANHVFVFNLLARVLYFGPHNCAQNP
;
A
#
# COMPACT_ATOMS: atom_id res chain seq x y z
N MET A 1 13.64 -7.42 -0.89
CA MET A 1 14.15 -7.43 -2.27
C MET A 1 13.80 -6.08 -2.91
N ILE A 2 14.76 -5.42 -3.54
CA ILE A 2 14.53 -4.24 -4.40
C ILE A 2 14.82 -4.67 -5.84
N TRP A 3 14.07 -4.15 -6.82
CA TRP A 3 14.31 -4.40 -8.23
C TRP A 3 14.39 -3.09 -9.00
N LEU A 4 15.15 -3.10 -10.09
CA LEU A 4 15.37 -1.97 -10.98
C LEU A 4 15.67 -2.50 -12.39
N GLN A 5 15.25 -1.77 -13.43
CA GLN A 5 15.51 -2.17 -14.81
C GLN A 5 16.96 -1.83 -15.19
N CYS A 6 17.70 -2.81 -15.70
CA CYS A 6 19.09 -2.64 -16.15
C CYS A 6 19.18 -2.15 -17.60
N GLU A 7 20.36 -1.73 -18.05
CA GLU A 7 20.63 -1.14 -19.38
C GLU A 7 20.18 -2.01 -20.56
N GLU A 8 20.05 -3.32 -20.38
CA GLU A 8 19.45 -4.21 -21.38
C GLU A 8 18.03 -3.79 -21.77
N CYS A 9 17.26 -3.19 -20.86
CA CYS A 9 15.90 -2.71 -21.16
C CYS A 9 15.85 -1.56 -22.16
N ALA A 10 16.96 -0.86 -22.39
CA ALA A 10 17.04 0.15 -23.44
C ALA A 10 17.27 -0.44 -24.84
N LYS A 11 17.60 -1.74 -24.95
CA LYS A 11 17.90 -2.40 -26.22
C LYS A 11 16.61 -2.83 -26.93
N PRO A 12 16.52 -2.68 -28.26
CA PRO A 12 15.38 -3.16 -29.04
C PRO A 12 15.12 -4.65 -28.84
N GLY A 13 13.85 -5.04 -28.79
CA GLY A 13 13.43 -6.44 -28.65
C GLY A 13 13.25 -6.94 -27.21
N ASN A 14 13.68 -6.17 -26.20
CA ASN A 14 13.43 -6.50 -24.80
C ASN A 14 12.07 -5.96 -24.33
N ARG A 15 11.33 -6.77 -23.56
CA ARG A 15 10.03 -6.38 -22.98
C ARG A 15 10.26 -5.84 -21.57
N CYS A 16 10.27 -4.53 -21.44
CA CYS A 16 10.48 -3.83 -20.18
C CYS A 16 9.39 -2.78 -19.95
N PHE A 17 9.17 -2.41 -18.69
CA PHE A 17 8.24 -1.35 -18.31
C PHE A 17 8.75 0.01 -18.78
N GLN A 18 7.83 0.89 -19.18
CA GLN A 18 8.17 2.28 -19.46
C GLN A 18 8.57 2.98 -18.15
N GLN A 19 9.73 3.64 -18.16
CA GLN A 19 10.23 4.41 -17.03
C GLN A 19 10.70 5.79 -17.48
N ARG A 20 10.55 6.79 -16.59
CA ARG A 20 10.97 8.18 -16.89
C ARG A 20 12.50 8.34 -16.91
N GLY A 21 13.22 7.54 -16.13
CA GLY A 21 14.68 7.58 -16.01
C GLY A 21 15.40 6.60 -16.94
N ILE A 22 16.71 6.74 -17.04
CA ILE A 22 17.57 5.82 -17.79
C ILE A 22 17.69 4.51 -16.99
N PRO A 23 17.63 3.32 -17.64
CA PRO A 23 17.86 2.06 -16.94
C PRO A 23 19.26 2.02 -16.34
N TYR A 24 19.40 1.26 -15.26
CA TYR A 24 20.64 1.20 -14.48
C TYR A 24 21.78 0.58 -15.30
N PRO A 25 22.92 1.27 -15.45
CA PRO A 25 24.06 0.78 -16.22
C PRO A 25 24.90 -0.23 -15.40
N ASN A 26 24.31 -1.38 -15.10
CA ASN A 26 24.89 -2.46 -14.30
C ASN A 26 26.30 -2.89 -14.76
N ARG A 27 26.58 -2.92 -16.07
CA ARG A 27 27.91 -3.29 -16.58
C ARG A 27 29.03 -2.30 -16.23
N ARG A 28 28.67 -1.07 -15.84
CA ARG A 28 29.63 -0.04 -15.42
C ARG A 28 29.87 -0.04 -13.91
N SER A 29 29.09 -0.81 -13.16
CA SER A 29 29.23 -0.93 -11.72
C SER A 29 30.24 -2.02 -11.37
N ILE A 30 31.25 -1.64 -10.59
CA ILE A 30 32.25 -2.58 -10.07
C ILE A 30 31.72 -3.43 -8.91
N SER A 31 30.62 -3.01 -8.28
CA SER A 31 29.98 -3.70 -7.16
C SER A 31 28.77 -4.53 -7.57
N TYR A 32 28.42 -4.56 -8.87
CA TYR A 32 27.35 -5.39 -9.40
C TYR A 32 27.84 -6.84 -9.56
N VAL A 33 27.28 -7.77 -8.79
CA VAL A 33 27.68 -9.18 -8.82
C VAL A 33 26.46 -10.08 -8.92
N LEU A 34 26.33 -10.83 -10.01
CA LEU A 34 25.23 -11.78 -10.22
C LEU A 34 25.32 -12.96 -9.25
N LEU A 35 24.18 -13.41 -8.72
CA LEU A 35 24.13 -14.57 -7.83
C LEU A 35 24.28 -15.87 -8.63
N PRO A 36 25.13 -16.82 -8.20
CA PRO A 36 25.24 -18.11 -8.85
C PRO A 36 23.99 -18.96 -8.62
N CYS A 37 23.55 -19.66 -9.67
CA CYS A 37 22.45 -20.62 -9.60
C CYS A 37 22.78 -21.80 -8.67
N ASP A 38 21.81 -22.24 -7.87
CA ASP A 38 21.84 -23.41 -6.96
C ASP A 38 23.00 -23.50 -5.95
N GLN A 39 23.91 -22.52 -5.93
CA GLN A 39 25.06 -22.44 -5.02
C GLN A 39 24.88 -21.34 -3.97
N HIS A 40 23.90 -20.46 -4.18
CA HIS A 40 23.68 -19.31 -3.32
C HIS A 40 22.47 -19.52 -2.38
N PRO A 41 22.57 -19.25 -1.07
CA PRO A 41 21.48 -19.50 -0.11
C PRO A 41 20.17 -18.73 -0.38
N LEU A 42 20.27 -17.58 -1.04
CA LEU A 42 19.10 -16.78 -1.45
C LEU A 42 18.46 -17.26 -2.75
N CYS A 43 19.08 -18.23 -3.45
CA CYS A 43 18.53 -18.78 -4.66
C CYS A 43 17.54 -19.89 -4.35
N ILE A 44 16.33 -19.77 -4.89
CA ILE A 44 15.36 -20.87 -4.83
C ILE A 44 15.86 -21.96 -5.78
N PRO A 45 16.10 -23.20 -5.29
CA PRO A 45 16.61 -24.28 -6.12
C PRO A 45 15.79 -24.48 -7.40
N GLY A 46 16.47 -24.52 -8.55
CA GLY A 46 15.84 -24.69 -9.86
C GLY A 46 15.25 -23.43 -10.50
N GLN A 47 15.24 -22.27 -9.82
CA GLN A 47 14.90 -20.98 -10.43
C GLN A 47 16.15 -20.31 -11.00
N CYS A 48 16.49 -20.65 -12.24
CA CYS A 48 17.71 -20.15 -12.87
C CYS A 48 17.50 -19.72 -14.33
N ILE A 49 18.19 -18.63 -14.70
CA ILE A 49 18.41 -18.26 -16.09
C ILE A 49 19.90 -18.49 -16.38
N ARG A 50 20.20 -19.50 -17.19
CA ARG A 50 21.58 -19.95 -17.46
C ARG A 50 22.27 -20.30 -16.14
N ALA A 51 23.47 -19.74 -15.88
CA ALA A 51 24.25 -19.99 -14.67
C ALA A 51 23.88 -19.07 -13.48
N HIS A 52 22.84 -18.25 -13.62
CA HIS A 52 22.50 -17.23 -12.61
C HIS A 52 21.13 -17.47 -12.00
N CYS A 53 21.02 -17.12 -10.73
CA CYS A 53 19.78 -17.24 -10.00
C CYS A 53 18.73 -16.27 -10.53
N SER A 54 17.52 -16.76 -10.78
CA SER A 54 16.40 -15.93 -11.21
C SER A 54 15.28 -15.87 -10.16
N TYR A 55 14.44 -14.85 -10.29
CA TYR A 55 13.29 -14.64 -9.42
C TYR A 55 12.12 -14.14 -10.24
N ILE A 56 10.96 -14.77 -10.06
CA ILE A 56 9.71 -14.38 -10.72
C ILE A 56 8.74 -13.87 -9.67
N VAL A 57 8.16 -12.70 -9.91
CA VAL A 57 7.05 -12.17 -9.13
C VAL A 57 5.88 -11.96 -10.06
N GLU A 58 4.75 -12.55 -9.70
CA GLU A 58 3.44 -12.23 -10.25
C GLU A 58 2.71 -11.31 -9.28
N TYR A 59 2.12 -10.25 -9.81
CA TYR A 59 1.36 -9.26 -9.05
C TYR A 59 -0.13 -9.55 -9.20
N ASP A 60 -0.93 -9.16 -8.20
CA ASP A 60 -2.39 -9.39 -8.17
C ASP A 60 -3.16 -8.82 -9.39
N GLU A 61 -2.56 -7.87 -10.11
CA GLU A 61 -3.09 -7.30 -11.35
C GLU A 61 -2.77 -8.14 -12.61
N GLY A 62 -2.11 -9.29 -12.44
CA GLY A 62 -1.67 -10.19 -13.52
C GLY A 62 -0.39 -9.75 -14.24
N SER A 63 0.18 -8.61 -13.86
CA SER A 63 1.52 -8.26 -14.32
C SER A 63 2.53 -9.18 -13.65
N TYR A 64 3.58 -9.56 -14.36
CA TYR A 64 4.67 -10.35 -13.79
C TYR A 64 6.01 -9.75 -14.16
N SER A 65 7.02 -10.17 -13.42
CA SER A 65 8.36 -9.71 -13.62
C SER A 65 9.36 -10.83 -13.34
N HIS A 66 10.32 -10.99 -14.25
CA HIS A 66 11.34 -12.04 -14.20
C HIS A 66 12.72 -11.38 -14.19
N TRP A 67 13.47 -11.65 -13.12
CA TRP A 67 14.72 -10.97 -12.83
C TRP A 67 15.85 -11.98 -12.64
N ILE A 68 17.08 -11.55 -12.87
CA ILE A 68 18.28 -12.23 -12.37
C ILE A 68 18.70 -11.52 -11.08
N LEU A 69 18.97 -12.29 -10.03
CA LEU A 69 19.36 -11.74 -8.73
C LEU A 69 20.84 -11.32 -8.75
N ALA A 70 21.13 -10.20 -8.09
CA ALA A 70 22.47 -9.65 -7.97
C ALA A 70 22.69 -8.95 -6.63
N TYR A 71 23.94 -8.85 -6.19
CA TYR A 71 24.41 -7.91 -5.19
C TYR A 71 24.75 -6.57 -5.83
N GLU A 72 24.49 -5.49 -5.11
CA GLU A 72 24.87 -4.13 -5.50
C GLU A 72 24.98 -3.23 -4.25
N THR A 73 25.86 -2.23 -4.32
CA THR A 73 25.96 -1.15 -3.34
C THR A 73 25.04 0.00 -3.72
N LEU A 74 24.00 0.22 -2.91
CA LEU A 74 23.07 1.32 -3.08
C LEU A 74 23.40 2.46 -2.12
N LYS A 75 23.41 3.70 -2.63
CA LYS A 75 23.51 4.91 -1.82
C LYS A 75 22.21 5.69 -1.93
N PHE A 76 21.62 6.00 -0.79
CA PHE A 76 20.41 6.82 -0.69
C PHE A 76 20.80 8.19 -0.13
N ASP A 77 20.58 9.24 -0.92
CA ASP A 77 20.71 10.62 -0.45
C ASP A 77 19.46 11.00 0.35
N VAL A 78 19.65 11.56 1.54
CA VAL A 78 18.60 11.92 2.50
C VAL A 78 17.92 13.24 2.18
N HIS A 79 18.44 14.01 1.21
CA HIS A 79 17.89 15.33 0.89
C HIS A 79 16.74 15.31 -0.13
N HIS A 80 16.66 14.31 -1.02
CA HIS A 80 15.61 14.19 -2.06
C HIS A 80 15.13 12.74 -2.27
N SER A 81 14.87 11.97 -1.21
CA SER A 81 14.57 10.54 -1.37
C SER A 81 13.11 10.27 -1.78
N LEU A 82 12.92 9.59 -2.92
CA LEU A 82 11.64 8.95 -3.29
C LEU A 82 11.40 7.62 -2.52
N ILE A 83 12.45 7.07 -1.88
CA ILE A 83 12.39 5.94 -0.93
C ILE A 83 13.22 6.34 0.29
N GLY A 84 12.56 6.79 1.35
CA GLY A 84 13.21 7.18 2.60
C GLY A 84 12.86 6.23 3.74
N PHE A 85 13.80 5.40 4.18
CA PHE A 85 13.71 4.73 5.47
C PHE A 85 14.48 5.56 6.50
N ARG A 86 13.77 6.35 7.31
CA ARG A 86 14.41 7.12 8.38
C ARG A 86 14.44 6.29 9.65
N CYS A 87 15.64 5.97 10.14
CA CYS A 87 15.80 5.52 11.52
C CYS A 87 15.81 6.76 12.43
N PRO A 88 14.89 6.89 13.41
CA PRO A 88 14.91 8.02 14.32
C PRO A 88 16.20 7.99 15.16
N GLN A 89 17.07 8.99 14.98
CA GLN A 89 18.27 9.16 15.81
C GLN A 89 17.95 9.69 17.23
N THR A 90 16.71 10.12 17.46
CA THR A 90 16.22 10.55 18.78
C THR A 90 14.79 10.02 19.00
N HIS A 91 14.49 9.56 20.23
CA HIS A 91 13.19 9.04 20.67
C HIS A 91 12.02 10.06 20.65
N ARG A 92 12.17 11.22 20.01
CA ARG A 92 11.19 12.33 20.14
C ARG A 92 9.95 12.19 19.26
N PHE A 93 9.91 11.22 18.35
CA PHE A 93 8.73 10.96 17.54
C PHE A 93 8.15 9.60 17.94
N ALA A 94 7.32 9.61 18.99
CA ALA A 94 6.42 8.51 19.32
C ALA A 94 5.03 8.91 18.80
N PRO A 95 4.59 8.39 17.64
CA PRO A 95 3.24 8.63 17.18
C PRO A 95 2.21 8.22 18.25
N PRO A 96 1.07 8.93 18.36
CA PRO A 96 0.09 8.71 19.42
C PRO A 96 -0.57 7.32 19.35
N SER A 97 -0.64 6.70 18.17
CA SER A 97 -1.26 5.40 17.97
C SER A 97 -0.21 4.33 17.65
N HIS A 98 -0.42 3.12 18.20
CA HIS A 98 0.43 1.97 17.91
C HIS A 98 -0.33 0.66 17.89
N THR A 99 0.02 -0.24 16.97
CA THR A 99 -0.59 -1.55 16.80
C THR A 99 0.46 -2.65 16.65
N THR A 100 0.05 -3.91 16.70
CA THR A 100 0.97 -5.05 16.63
C THR A 100 1.21 -5.43 15.17
N ILE A 101 2.47 -5.59 14.78
CA ILE A 101 2.87 -6.20 13.50
C ILE A 101 2.98 -7.71 13.72
N ARG A 102 2.28 -8.51 12.91
CA ARG A 102 2.42 -9.97 12.93
C ARG A 102 3.52 -10.42 11.96
N TRP A 103 4.22 -11.51 12.33
CA TRP A 103 5.29 -12.08 11.51
C TRP A 103 4.77 -12.58 10.16
N GLY A 104 5.56 -12.27 9.14
CA GLY A 104 5.28 -12.50 7.73
C GLY A 104 5.92 -11.36 6.95
N VAL A 105 6.46 -11.67 5.77
CA VAL A 105 6.62 -10.65 4.72
C VAL A 105 5.46 -10.94 3.78
N PRO A 106 4.52 -10.00 3.58
CA PRO A 106 4.52 -8.59 4.01
C PRO A 106 4.09 -8.30 5.48
N TYR A 107 4.25 -7.05 5.94
CA TYR A 107 3.87 -6.61 7.31
C TYR A 107 2.35 -6.53 7.48
N TYR A 108 1.83 -7.31 8.43
CA TYR A 108 0.40 -7.42 8.68
C TYR A 108 -0.05 -6.69 9.94
N VAL A 109 -1.21 -6.02 9.87
CA VAL A 109 -1.99 -5.51 11.01
C VAL A 109 -3.39 -6.11 11.02
N ASP A 110 -4.04 -6.05 12.18
CA ASP A 110 -5.39 -6.58 12.37
C ASP A 110 -6.39 -5.42 12.45
N LEU A 111 -7.37 -5.36 11.54
CA LEU A 111 -8.51 -4.44 11.58
C LEU A 111 -9.67 -5.08 12.35
N HIS A 112 -10.18 -4.36 13.34
CA HIS A 112 -11.29 -4.80 14.18
C HIS A 112 -12.64 -4.24 13.76
N ASP A 113 -12.68 -2.99 13.28
CA ASP A 113 -13.92 -2.35 12.87
C ASP A 113 -13.64 -1.01 12.18
N ILE A 114 -14.72 -0.34 11.75
CA ILE A 114 -14.69 0.94 11.08
C ILE A 114 -15.70 1.89 11.74
N ASN A 115 -15.32 3.17 11.91
CA ASN A 115 -16.27 4.24 12.17
C ASN A 115 -16.54 5.05 10.89
N ILE A 116 -17.78 5.52 10.76
CA ILE A 116 -18.13 6.65 9.89
C ILE A 116 -18.51 7.82 10.81
N ASN A 117 -17.77 8.92 10.69
CA ASN A 117 -17.74 9.99 11.69
C ASN A 117 -17.49 9.38 13.08
N ASN A 118 -18.39 9.63 14.03
CA ASN A 118 -18.30 9.09 15.39
C ASN A 118 -19.18 7.87 15.62
N ARG A 119 -19.68 7.22 14.55
CA ARG A 119 -20.56 6.07 14.63
C ARG A 119 -19.84 4.78 14.23
N ARG A 120 -19.76 3.85 15.17
CA ARG A 120 -19.25 2.49 14.97
C ARG A 120 -20.16 1.70 14.05
N LEU A 121 -19.56 0.99 13.09
CA LEU A 121 -20.30 0.12 12.16
C LEU A 121 -20.65 -1.24 12.77
N ASN A 122 -19.94 -1.66 13.82
CA ASN A 122 -20.11 -2.95 14.50
C ASN A 122 -20.03 -4.11 13.50
N ILE A 123 -19.03 -4.06 12.62
CA ILE A 123 -18.84 -5.09 11.61
C ILE A 123 -18.45 -6.40 12.32
N PRO A 124 -19.12 -7.54 12.02
CA PRO A 124 -18.76 -8.82 12.62
C PRO A 124 -17.28 -9.15 12.39
N SER A 125 -16.57 -9.56 13.42
CA SER A 125 -15.14 -9.91 13.31
C SER A 125 -14.87 -10.99 12.26
N ALA A 126 -15.82 -11.90 12.06
CA ALA A 126 -15.79 -12.92 11.01
C ALA A 126 -15.71 -12.33 9.60
N TYR A 127 -16.20 -11.11 9.38
CA TYR A 127 -16.13 -10.45 8.07
C TYR A 127 -14.72 -9.95 7.78
N PHE A 128 -13.94 -9.65 8.81
CA PHE A 128 -12.52 -9.37 8.64
C PHE A 128 -11.72 -10.66 8.49
N ALA A 129 -12.14 -11.77 9.10
CA ALA A 129 -11.47 -13.07 9.01
C ALA A 129 -11.68 -13.79 7.66
N GLN A 130 -10.80 -13.57 6.67
CA GLN A 130 -10.72 -14.41 5.46
C GLN A 130 -10.26 -15.85 5.80
N THR A 131 -10.63 -16.84 4.98
CA THR A 131 -10.11 -18.22 5.03
C THR A 131 -8.76 -18.32 4.28
N GLY A 132 -7.81 -19.19 4.68
CA GLY A 132 -6.47 -19.33 4.06
C GLY A 132 -5.26 -19.08 4.98
N PHE A 133 -4.03 -18.97 4.43
CA PHE A 133 -2.80 -18.77 5.21
C PHE A 133 -2.62 -17.31 5.72
N ASN A 134 -3.33 -16.35 5.10
CA ASN A 134 -3.26 -14.90 5.36
C ASN A 134 -4.51 -14.34 6.09
N LYS A 135 -5.21 -15.17 6.86
CA LYS A 135 -6.56 -14.90 7.41
C LYS A 135 -6.71 -13.53 8.05
N GLY A 136 -7.53 -12.68 7.42
CA GLY A 136 -8.08 -11.45 7.98
C GLY A 136 -7.09 -10.38 8.42
N ARG A 137 -5.91 -10.43 7.81
CA ARG A 137 -4.83 -9.51 8.07
C ARG A 137 -4.74 -8.50 6.95
N TYR A 138 -4.41 -7.28 7.34
CA TYR A 138 -4.27 -6.14 6.45
C TYR A 138 -2.80 -5.86 6.23
N VAL A 139 -2.38 -5.89 4.97
CA VAL A 139 -1.03 -5.47 4.59
C VAL A 139 -0.96 -3.96 4.56
N ILE A 140 0.05 -3.37 5.17
CA ILE A 140 0.37 -1.95 4.94
C ILE A 140 1.22 -1.89 3.66
N ASP A 141 0.64 -1.44 2.55
CA ASP A 141 1.29 -1.45 1.24
C ASP A 141 1.34 -0.05 0.63
N THR A 142 2.53 0.53 0.53
CA THR A 142 2.76 1.82 -0.13
C THR A 142 2.78 1.71 -1.66
N ARG A 143 2.79 0.49 -2.22
CA ARG A 143 2.75 0.25 -3.66
C ARG A 143 1.33 0.14 -4.22
N THR A 144 0.34 -0.03 -3.35
CA THR A 144 -1.08 -0.03 -3.74
C THR A 144 -1.68 1.34 -3.46
N SER A 145 -2.26 1.99 -4.48
CA SER A 145 -2.85 3.34 -4.30
C SER A 145 -4.01 3.33 -3.30
N PHE A 146 -5.00 2.47 -3.50
CA PHE A 146 -6.22 2.41 -2.72
C PHE A 146 -6.20 1.32 -1.65
N THR A 147 -7.10 1.43 -0.68
CA THR A 147 -7.30 0.42 0.34
C THR A 147 -8.30 -0.63 -0.14
N PHE A 148 -8.01 -1.90 0.13
CA PHE A 148 -8.89 -3.02 -0.18
C PHE A 148 -9.29 -3.74 1.12
N ILE A 149 -10.59 -3.81 1.38
CA ILE A 149 -11.13 -4.50 2.56
C ILE A 149 -12.02 -5.65 2.10
N SER A 150 -12.23 -6.65 2.97
CA SER A 150 -13.08 -7.78 2.62
C SER A 150 -14.44 -7.33 2.08
N ARG A 151 -14.92 -7.99 1.03
CA ARG A 151 -16.22 -7.71 0.41
C ARG A 151 -17.38 -7.60 1.42
N PRO A 152 -17.55 -8.50 2.42
CA PRO A 152 -18.64 -8.35 3.38
C PRO A 152 -18.50 -7.12 4.28
N ALA A 153 -17.28 -6.73 4.68
CA ALA A 153 -17.06 -5.49 5.43
C ALA A 153 -17.29 -4.25 4.55
N TYR A 154 -16.82 -4.28 3.31
CA TYR A 154 -17.06 -3.24 2.31
C TYR A 154 -18.55 -3.01 2.08
N ASN A 155 -19.35 -4.07 1.96
CA ASN A 155 -20.78 -3.93 1.75
C ASN A 155 -21.46 -3.15 2.89
N ILE A 156 -21.08 -3.39 4.15
CA ILE A 156 -21.59 -2.62 5.30
C ILE A 156 -21.17 -1.16 5.22
N LEU A 157 -19.89 -0.89 4.97
CA LEU A 157 -19.34 0.47 4.82
C LEU A 157 -20.06 1.24 3.70
N ASN A 158 -20.16 0.60 2.53
CA ASN A 158 -20.76 1.13 1.32
C ASN A 158 -22.25 1.45 1.53
N LEU A 159 -23.00 0.57 2.20
CA LEU A 159 -24.41 0.81 2.52
C LEU A 159 -24.61 2.01 3.45
N GLN A 160 -23.72 2.21 4.43
CA GLN A 160 -23.85 3.31 5.38
C GLN A 160 -23.45 4.66 4.77
N ILE A 161 -22.44 4.68 3.89
CA ILE A 161 -22.04 5.90 3.15
C ILE A 161 -23.07 6.21 2.05
N GLY A 162 -23.59 5.19 1.38
CA GLY A 162 -24.43 5.30 0.19
C GLY A 162 -25.94 5.36 0.43
N ARG A 163 -26.42 5.62 1.66
CA ARG A 163 -27.86 5.68 1.98
C ARG A 163 -28.63 6.49 0.94
N GLY A 164 -29.34 5.80 0.04
CA GLY A 164 -30.18 6.39 -1.02
C GLY A 164 -29.77 6.12 -2.48
N LYS A 165 -28.68 5.38 -2.77
CA LYS A 165 -28.30 5.01 -4.16
C LYS A 165 -28.09 3.51 -4.32
N ARG A 166 -28.63 2.93 -5.40
CA ARG A 166 -28.46 1.51 -5.74
C ARG A 166 -26.99 1.16 -5.96
N HIS A 167 -26.58 0.02 -5.40
CA HIS A 167 -25.27 -0.61 -5.44
C HIS A 167 -24.56 -0.54 -6.81
N LEU A 168 -23.58 0.35 -6.97
CA LEU A 168 -22.50 0.28 -7.97
C LEU A 168 -21.27 1.06 -7.44
N ASP A 169 -20.48 0.44 -6.55
CA ASP A 169 -19.04 0.70 -6.32
C ASP A 169 -18.56 2.16 -6.09
N LEU A 170 -19.26 2.84 -5.17
CA LEU A 170 -19.72 4.24 -5.13
C LEU A 170 -18.86 5.43 -5.64
N CYS A 171 -18.20 5.33 -6.79
CA CYS A 171 -18.03 6.51 -7.64
C CYS A 171 -19.40 7.02 -8.10
N HIS A 172 -19.82 8.20 -7.63
CA HIS A 172 -21.13 8.74 -7.98
C HIS A 172 -21.10 10.24 -8.27
N ARG A 173 -22.03 10.65 -9.12
CA ARG A 173 -22.25 12.07 -9.39
C ARG A 173 -22.98 12.73 -8.23
N ARG A 174 -22.52 13.92 -7.87
CA ARG A 174 -23.15 14.81 -6.90
C ARG A 174 -23.39 16.16 -7.58
N ASN A 175 -24.61 16.67 -7.40
CA ASN A 175 -25.02 17.98 -7.89
C ASN A 175 -24.86 19.02 -6.77
N MET A 176 -24.80 20.29 -7.16
CA MET A 176 -24.88 21.44 -6.27
C MET A 176 -26.08 21.33 -5.30
N PRO A 177 -25.98 21.84 -4.06
CA PRO A 177 -24.92 22.70 -3.51
C PRO A 177 -23.73 21.96 -2.87
N PHE A 178 -23.76 20.62 -2.83
CA PHE A 178 -22.73 19.83 -2.17
C PHE A 178 -21.44 19.85 -2.99
N LYS A 179 -20.45 20.63 -2.56
CA LYS A 179 -19.13 20.77 -3.20
C LYS A 179 -17.97 20.33 -2.33
N GLY A 180 -16.92 19.83 -2.97
CA GLY A 180 -15.66 19.43 -2.35
C GLY A 180 -15.82 18.39 -1.24
N TYR A 181 -14.97 18.47 -0.23
CA TYR A 181 -14.89 17.45 0.82
C TYR A 181 -15.84 17.71 2.02
N ASN A 182 -16.40 18.91 2.16
CA ASN A 182 -17.09 19.37 3.38
C ASN A 182 -18.24 18.48 3.86
N TYR A 183 -18.95 17.83 2.94
CA TYR A 183 -20.12 17.00 3.21
C TYR A 183 -19.82 15.50 3.23
N LEU A 184 -18.55 15.13 3.08
CA LEU A 184 -18.12 13.75 3.14
C LEU A 184 -17.82 13.36 4.59
N PRO A 185 -18.08 12.10 4.97
CA PRO A 185 -17.79 11.65 6.32
C PRO A 185 -16.28 11.48 6.52
N ILE A 186 -15.86 11.50 7.78
CA ILE A 186 -14.55 11.00 8.16
C ILE A 186 -14.68 9.48 8.36
N VAL A 187 -13.71 8.70 7.89
CA VAL A 187 -13.65 7.25 8.12
C VAL A 187 -12.53 6.97 9.12
N THR A 188 -12.76 6.09 10.10
CA THR A 188 -11.69 5.67 11.03
C THR A 188 -11.57 4.16 11.01
N PHE A 189 -10.35 3.66 10.85
CA PHE A 189 -10.02 2.25 10.99
C PHE A 189 -9.56 1.96 12.41
N HIS A 190 -10.21 0.99 13.04
CA HIS A 190 -9.88 0.54 14.39
C HIS A 190 -9.02 -0.70 14.33
N LEU A 191 -7.76 -0.57 14.71
CA LEU A 191 -6.78 -1.66 14.71
C LEU A 191 -6.64 -2.25 16.12
N THR A 192 -5.89 -3.36 16.24
CA THR A 192 -5.59 -3.96 17.55
C THR A 192 -4.91 -2.95 18.48
N ARG A 193 -5.05 -3.18 19.80
CA ARG A 193 -4.57 -2.30 20.88
C ARG A 193 -5.27 -0.94 20.97
N GLY A 194 -6.47 -0.83 20.38
CA GLY A 194 -7.25 0.42 20.41
C GLY A 194 -6.67 1.52 19.52
N ALA A 195 -5.77 1.17 18.61
CA ALA A 195 -5.14 2.12 17.70
C ALA A 195 -6.14 2.56 16.62
N ASN A 196 -6.21 3.85 16.35
CA ASN A 196 -7.21 4.44 15.45
C ASN A 196 -6.51 5.18 14.32
N LEU A 197 -6.62 4.65 13.10
CA LEU A 197 -6.13 5.31 11.89
C LEU A 197 -7.25 6.18 11.30
N LEU A 198 -7.06 7.49 11.37
CA LEU A 198 -8.06 8.48 10.97
C LEU A 198 -7.89 8.84 9.49
N LEU A 199 -8.87 8.49 8.68
CA LEU A 199 -8.91 8.86 7.27
C LEU A 199 -9.77 10.13 7.12
N GLN A 200 -9.09 11.28 7.03
CA GLN A 200 -9.72 12.55 6.70
C GLN A 200 -10.44 12.47 5.35
N ARG A 201 -11.32 13.43 5.06
CA ARG A 201 -12.21 13.38 3.89
C ARG A 201 -11.45 13.30 2.55
N ASP A 202 -10.37 14.04 2.44
CA ASP A 202 -9.43 14.07 1.31
C ASP A 202 -8.54 12.82 1.23
N ILE A 203 -8.45 12.05 2.31
CA ILE A 203 -7.75 10.76 2.38
C ILE A 203 -8.72 9.62 2.03
N ALA A 204 -9.95 9.65 2.54
CA ALA A 204 -10.94 8.59 2.35
C ALA A 204 -11.68 8.67 1.00
N PHE A 205 -11.70 9.84 0.36
CA PHE A 205 -12.46 10.09 -0.87
C PHE A 205 -11.64 10.84 -1.90
N ILE A 206 -12.05 10.70 -3.15
CA ILE A 206 -11.49 11.41 -4.30
C ILE A 206 -12.61 12.20 -4.94
N VAL A 207 -12.42 13.50 -5.09
CA VAL A 207 -13.42 14.41 -5.69
C VAL A 207 -12.85 15.02 -6.96
N TRP A 208 -13.60 14.88 -8.06
CA TRP A 208 -13.25 15.42 -9.37
C TRP A 208 -14.36 16.37 -9.83
N ASP A 209 -14.02 17.63 -10.09
CA ASP A 209 -14.94 18.60 -10.73
C ASP A 209 -14.80 18.49 -12.26
N ASN A 210 -15.92 18.38 -12.96
CA ASN A 210 -15.93 18.33 -14.43
C ASN A 210 -16.20 19.70 -15.09
N ASN A 211 -16.07 20.80 -14.34
CA ASN A 211 -16.28 22.18 -14.79
C ASN A 211 -17.69 22.48 -15.34
N ARG A 212 -18.66 21.58 -15.11
CA ARG A 212 -20.08 21.74 -15.52
C ARG A 212 -21.03 21.76 -14.31
N GLY A 213 -20.52 22.10 -13.13
CA GLY A 213 -21.30 22.10 -11.89
C GLY A 213 -21.70 20.71 -11.39
N ARG A 214 -20.98 19.66 -11.82
CA ARG A 214 -21.16 18.28 -11.39
C ARG A 214 -19.84 17.74 -10.88
N GLU A 215 -19.84 17.22 -9.67
CA GLU A 215 -18.68 16.54 -9.10
C GLU A 215 -18.88 15.03 -9.17
N ILE A 216 -17.80 14.30 -9.42
CA ILE A 216 -17.73 12.86 -9.20
C ILE A 216 -16.99 12.63 -7.89
N VAL A 217 -17.64 11.91 -6.98
CA VAL A 217 -17.06 11.52 -5.69
C VAL A 217 -16.88 10.01 -5.69
N CYS A 218 -15.66 9.55 -5.42
CA CYS A 218 -15.30 8.14 -5.30
C CYS A 218 -14.76 7.86 -3.90
N MET A 219 -15.01 6.66 -3.37
CA MET A 219 -14.35 6.19 -2.15
C MET A 219 -12.97 5.64 -2.51
N GLY A 220 -11.93 5.99 -1.74
CA GLY A 220 -10.58 5.43 -1.87
C GLY A 220 -10.42 4.03 -1.21
N ILE A 221 -11.55 3.35 -0.99
CA ILE A 221 -11.65 2.04 -0.36
C ILE A 221 -12.53 1.17 -1.26
N SER A 222 -12.07 -0.03 -1.57
CA SER A 222 -12.73 -0.97 -2.49
C SER A 222 -12.84 -2.37 -1.86
N PRO A 223 -13.76 -3.23 -2.33
CA PRO A 223 -13.83 -4.61 -1.89
C PRO A 223 -12.66 -5.42 -2.47
N THR A 224 -12.15 -6.38 -1.71
CA THR A 224 -11.27 -7.41 -2.25
C THR A 224 -12.02 -8.28 -3.27
N ASN A 225 -11.30 -8.80 -4.25
CA ASN A 225 -11.76 -9.98 -5.01
C ASN A 225 -11.64 -11.22 -4.12
N GLU A 226 -12.31 -12.33 -4.49
CA GLU A 226 -12.44 -13.52 -3.64
C GLU A 226 -11.09 -14.15 -3.23
N GLU A 227 -10.03 -13.89 -3.99
CA GLU A 227 -8.67 -14.38 -3.76
C GLU A 227 -7.70 -13.32 -3.17
N ASN A 228 -8.14 -12.07 -2.98
CA ASN A 228 -7.22 -10.96 -2.69
C ASN A 228 -6.96 -10.74 -1.21
N VAL A 229 -5.71 -10.38 -0.91
CA VAL A 229 -5.23 -9.90 0.37
C VAL A 229 -5.91 -8.56 0.72
N SER A 230 -6.25 -8.36 1.99
CA SER A 230 -6.74 -7.05 2.45
C SER A 230 -5.56 -6.09 2.62
N ILE A 231 -5.68 -4.87 2.11
CA ILE A 231 -4.57 -3.91 1.97
C ILE A 231 -5.00 -2.55 2.51
N ILE A 232 -4.14 -1.92 3.32
CA ILE A 232 -4.17 -0.50 3.63
C ILE A 232 -3.18 0.19 2.68
N GLY A 233 -3.73 0.85 1.65
CA GLY A 233 -2.96 1.44 0.56
C GLY A 233 -2.32 2.78 0.91
N ALA A 234 -1.49 3.28 0.00
CA ALA A 234 -0.74 4.53 0.11
C ALA A 234 -1.64 5.74 0.39
N GLN A 235 -2.83 5.82 -0.23
CA GLN A 235 -3.75 6.92 0.01
C GLN A 235 -4.18 6.97 1.47
N SER A 236 -4.54 5.83 2.08
CA SER A 236 -4.89 5.75 3.52
C SER A 236 -3.70 5.96 4.45
N GLN A 237 -2.47 5.95 3.93
CA GLN A 237 -1.26 6.28 4.67
C GLN A 237 -0.86 7.76 4.55
N ALA A 238 -1.46 8.52 3.64
CA ALA A 238 -1.15 9.92 3.42
C ALA A 238 -1.41 10.78 4.67
N ASN A 239 -0.64 11.86 4.83
CA ASN A 239 -0.69 12.77 5.98
C ASN A 239 -0.52 12.07 7.35
N HIS A 240 0.19 10.94 7.35
CA HIS A 240 0.59 10.24 8.54
C HIS A 240 2.06 9.82 8.41
N VAL A 241 2.74 9.73 9.54
CA VAL A 241 4.02 9.02 9.63
C VAL A 241 3.74 7.61 10.10
N PHE A 242 4.30 6.62 9.41
CA PHE A 242 4.29 5.20 9.80
C PHE A 242 5.71 4.79 10.20
N VAL A 243 5.88 4.25 11.40
CA VAL A 243 7.16 3.77 11.94
C VAL A 243 7.05 2.28 12.24
N PHE A 244 7.76 1.48 11.45
CA PHE A 244 7.84 0.04 11.61
C PHE A 244 8.98 -0.32 12.57
N ASN A 245 8.65 -0.60 13.84
CA ASN A 245 9.62 -1.15 14.78
C ASN A 245 9.62 -2.68 14.68
N LEU A 246 10.53 -3.21 13.86
CA LEU A 246 10.60 -4.64 13.54
C LEU A 246 11.07 -5.49 14.73
N LEU A 247 11.95 -4.95 15.58
CA LEU A 247 12.44 -5.64 16.78
C LEU A 247 11.31 -5.81 17.80
N ALA A 248 10.59 -4.73 18.10
CA ALA A 248 9.46 -4.76 19.03
C ALA A 248 8.18 -5.33 18.41
N ARG A 249 8.15 -5.50 17.08
CA ARG A 249 6.96 -5.93 16.31
C ARG A 249 5.78 -4.97 16.50
N VAL A 250 6.06 -3.67 16.50
CA VAL A 250 5.07 -2.61 16.70
C VAL A 250 5.07 -1.67 15.51
N LEU A 251 3.89 -1.35 15.01
CA LEU A 251 3.69 -0.27 14.04
C LEU A 251 3.18 0.95 14.81
N TYR A 252 3.93 2.04 14.77
CA TYR A 252 3.45 3.33 15.26
C TYR A 252 2.96 4.17 14.08
N PHE A 253 1.88 4.90 14.27
CA PHE A 253 1.38 5.83 13.27
C PHE A 253 0.69 7.04 13.89
N GLY A 254 0.72 8.16 13.18
CA GLY A 254 0.19 9.42 13.68
C GLY A 254 0.18 10.51 12.61
N PRO A 255 -0.62 11.57 12.82
CA PRO A 255 -0.78 12.64 11.82
C PRO A 255 0.55 13.36 11.58
N HIS A 256 0.79 13.71 10.32
CA HIS A 256 1.92 14.52 9.89
C HIS A 256 1.56 15.30 8.63
N ASN A 257 1.94 16.57 8.54
CA ASN A 257 1.64 17.37 7.36
C ASN A 257 2.69 17.12 6.26
N CYS A 258 2.35 16.28 5.28
CA CYS A 258 3.26 15.97 4.18
C CYS A 258 3.59 17.20 3.32
N ALA A 259 2.76 18.24 3.29
CA ALA A 259 3.00 19.46 2.52
C ALA A 259 4.08 20.36 3.12
N GLN A 260 4.56 20.09 4.34
CA GLN A 260 5.65 20.84 4.98
C GLN A 260 7.05 20.35 4.54
N ASN A 261 7.14 19.29 3.73
CA ASN A 261 8.38 18.80 3.13
C ASN A 261 8.24 18.75 1.59
N PRO A 262 8.22 19.91 0.90
CA PRO A 262 8.09 20.00 -0.56
C PRO A 262 9.32 19.48 -1.31
#